data_AF-A0A1G9LQ84-F1
#
_entry.id   AF-A0A1G9LQ84-F1
#
_cell.length_a   1.000
_cell.length_b   1.000
_cell.length_c   1.000
_cell.angle_alpha   90.00
_cell.angle_beta   90.00
_cell.angle_gamma   90.00
#
_symmetry.space_group_name_H-M   'P 1'
#
loop_
_entity.id
_entity.type
_entity.pdbx_description
1 polymer ?
#
loop_
_entity_poly.entity_id
_entity_poly.type
_entity_poly.pdbx_seq_one_letter_code
_entity_poly.pdbx_strand_id
1 'polypeptide(L)'
;MTDAALDRLDADEDGFFLVIEAAGTDTWGHANDAASVMRAAAEYENAMQVALDYAASNPGTLVVTVADHETGGMRLDPDGDRTPAAFRPYEAPYVEMFYEAMEAVADLGFSLSPRSVIRAVRDTIFDLTGGLVRLERDEILSILDASSVEEAVLELGSLLNARGGVEYTTTGHTGADVSLHAFGPGADLLEGSVDNTEVGQWLAAAMGLSFPEEQVADGALLANGMIPAMGDSWADSLM
;
A
#
# COMPACT_ATOMS: atom_id res chain seq x y z
N MET A 1 1.42 -8.46 14.06
CA MET A 1 -0.02 -8.46 14.41
C MET A 1 -0.71 -9.66 13.82
N THR A 2 -0.45 -9.96 12.54
CA THR A 2 -0.94 -11.18 11.86
C THR A 2 -0.70 -12.46 12.65
N ASP A 3 0.54 -12.74 13.09
CA ASP A 3 0.84 -13.94 13.89
C ASP A 3 -0.04 -14.06 15.13
N ALA A 4 -0.13 -12.98 15.92
CA ALA A 4 -0.93 -12.97 17.15
C ALA A 4 -2.44 -13.14 16.90
N ALA A 5 -2.93 -12.71 15.73
CA ALA A 5 -4.32 -12.92 15.33
C ALA A 5 -4.55 -14.40 14.99
N LEU A 6 -3.68 -14.99 14.17
CA LEU A 6 -3.72 -16.39 13.79
C LEU A 6 -3.61 -17.32 15.01
N ASP A 7 -2.65 -17.09 15.91
CA ASP A 7 -2.47 -17.84 17.16
C ASP A 7 -3.74 -17.86 18.04
N ARG A 8 -4.54 -16.79 17.96
CA ARG A 8 -5.75 -16.64 18.77
C ARG A 8 -6.96 -17.27 18.09
N LEU A 9 -7.08 -17.10 16.78
CA LEU A 9 -8.23 -17.53 15.97
C LEU A 9 -8.18 -19.01 15.63
N ASP A 10 -7.00 -19.60 15.48
CA ASP A 10 -6.80 -21.03 15.22
C ASP A 10 -7.28 -21.94 16.37
N ALA A 11 -7.59 -21.35 17.53
CA ALA A 11 -8.18 -22.10 18.65
C ALA A 11 -9.66 -22.47 18.43
N ASP A 12 -10.34 -21.90 17.43
CA ASP A 12 -11.74 -22.20 17.13
C ASP A 12 -11.86 -23.37 16.13
N GLU A 13 -12.52 -24.45 16.56
CA GLU A 13 -12.70 -25.66 15.74
C GLU A 13 -13.63 -25.42 14.53
N ASP A 14 -14.48 -24.38 14.58
CA ASP A 14 -15.36 -23.99 13.47
C ASP A 14 -14.61 -23.15 12.41
N GLY A 15 -13.35 -22.77 12.67
CA GLY A 15 -12.51 -21.92 11.82
C GLY A 15 -12.70 -20.42 12.08
N PHE A 16 -12.15 -19.59 11.18
CA PHE A 16 -12.21 -18.13 11.34
C PHE A 16 -12.22 -17.38 10.01
N PHE A 17 -12.63 -16.11 10.10
CA PHE A 17 -12.45 -15.11 9.07
C PHE A 17 -11.55 -13.99 9.61
N LEU A 18 -10.47 -13.70 8.89
CA LEU A 18 -9.50 -12.68 9.27
C LEU A 18 -9.28 -11.71 8.11
N VAL A 19 -9.43 -10.41 8.39
CA VAL A 19 -9.05 -9.33 7.49
C VAL A 19 -7.78 -8.68 8.02
N ILE A 20 -6.79 -8.54 7.15
CA ILE A 20 -5.53 -7.85 7.42
C ILE A 20 -5.44 -6.70 6.45
N GLU A 21 -5.31 -5.49 6.97
CA GLU A 21 -5.22 -4.27 6.16
C GLU A 21 -3.84 -3.63 6.34
N ALA A 22 -3.23 -3.22 5.23
CA ALA A 22 -2.02 -2.41 5.20
C ALA A 22 -2.34 -0.99 4.73
N ALA A 23 -2.92 -0.18 5.61
CA ALA A 23 -3.40 1.18 5.30
C ALA A 23 -2.30 2.16 4.83
N GLY A 24 -1.03 1.81 5.03
CA GLY A 24 0.10 2.68 4.66
C GLY A 24 0.21 2.93 3.16
N THR A 25 -0.16 1.97 2.31
CA THR A 25 -0.06 2.15 0.84
C THR A 25 -0.99 3.26 0.34
N ASP A 26 -2.20 3.35 0.87
CA ASP A 26 -3.15 4.43 0.58
C ASP A 26 -2.69 5.76 1.17
N THR A 27 -2.34 5.75 2.46
CA THR A 27 -1.89 6.96 3.19
C THR A 27 -0.72 7.66 2.49
N TRP A 28 0.30 6.89 2.10
CA TRP A 28 1.47 7.43 1.42
C TRP A 28 1.24 7.66 -0.08
N GLY A 29 0.25 6.98 -0.68
CA GLY A 29 -0.23 7.26 -2.02
C GLY A 29 -0.84 8.66 -2.11
N HIS A 30 -1.69 9.04 -1.16
CA HIS A 30 -2.26 10.39 -1.05
C HIS A 30 -1.17 11.47 -0.87
N ALA A 31 -0.13 11.15 -0.10
CA ALA A 31 1.00 12.05 0.14
C ALA A 31 1.98 12.15 -1.03
N ASN A 32 1.78 11.38 -2.11
CA ASN A 32 2.73 11.22 -3.20
C ASN A 32 4.14 10.87 -2.71
N ASP A 33 4.25 9.99 -1.71
CA ASP A 33 5.52 9.56 -1.13
C ASP A 33 5.89 8.16 -1.60
N ALA A 34 6.62 8.08 -2.72
CA ALA A 34 6.96 6.79 -3.33
C ALA A 34 7.84 5.93 -2.41
N ALA A 35 8.74 6.55 -1.65
CA ALA A 35 9.60 5.83 -0.72
C ALA A 35 8.78 5.17 0.39
N SER A 36 7.83 5.91 0.97
CA SER A 36 6.96 5.40 2.03
C SER A 36 5.91 4.40 1.52
N VAL A 37 5.38 4.57 0.29
CA VAL A 37 4.54 3.54 -0.36
C VAL A 37 5.32 2.24 -0.51
N MET A 38 6.59 2.28 -0.95
CA MET A 38 7.40 1.07 -1.09
C MET A 38 7.70 0.39 0.25
N ARG A 39 7.92 1.18 1.32
CA ARG A 39 8.05 0.61 2.67
C ARG A 39 6.75 -0.04 3.15
N ALA A 40 5.61 0.61 2.95
CA ALA A 40 4.30 0.05 3.29
C ALA A 40 4.00 -1.23 2.49
N ALA A 41 4.37 -1.27 1.22
CA ALA A 41 4.26 -2.48 0.40
C ALA A 41 5.14 -3.63 0.92
N ALA A 42 6.35 -3.33 1.44
CA ALA A 42 7.20 -4.33 2.08
C ALA A 42 6.63 -4.81 3.44
N GLU A 43 6.01 -3.93 4.22
CA GLU A 43 5.28 -4.31 5.44
C GLU A 43 4.09 -5.23 5.13
N TYR A 44 3.34 -4.90 4.08
CA TYR A 44 2.28 -5.73 3.54
C TYR A 44 2.80 -7.11 3.07
N GLU A 45 3.91 -7.16 2.34
CA GLU A 45 4.56 -8.42 1.91
C GLU A 45 4.93 -9.30 3.12
N ASN A 46 5.47 -8.73 4.20
CA ASN A 46 5.76 -9.47 5.42
C ASN A 46 4.49 -10.07 6.06
N ALA A 47 3.39 -9.31 6.11
CA ALA A 47 2.12 -9.81 6.63
C ALA A 47 1.52 -10.92 5.74
N MET A 48 1.66 -10.78 4.42
CA MET A 48 1.25 -11.78 3.44
C MET A 48 2.06 -13.07 3.59
N GLN A 49 3.37 -12.99 3.78
CA GLN A 49 4.23 -14.16 3.99
C GLN A 49 3.76 -14.97 5.20
N VAL A 50 3.41 -14.32 6.32
CA VAL A 50 2.85 -14.99 7.49
C VAL A 50 1.55 -15.74 7.15
N ALA A 51 0.63 -15.11 6.40
CA ALA A 51 -0.63 -15.73 6.00
C ALA A 51 -0.40 -16.93 5.06
N LEU A 52 0.54 -16.84 4.13
CA LEU A 52 0.90 -17.92 3.22
C LEU A 52 1.58 -19.09 3.95
N ASP A 53 2.50 -18.81 4.88
CA ASP A 53 3.16 -19.83 5.69
C ASP A 53 2.15 -20.59 6.57
N TYR A 54 1.18 -19.86 7.12
CA TYR A 54 0.06 -20.45 7.85
C TYR A 54 -0.79 -21.34 6.94
N ALA A 55 -1.20 -20.86 5.76
CA ALA A 55 -2.01 -21.63 4.83
C ALA A 55 -1.29 -22.88 4.29
N ALA A 56 0.03 -22.81 4.10
CA ALA A 56 0.85 -23.96 3.72
C ALA A 56 0.87 -25.07 4.80
N SER A 57 0.73 -24.69 6.06
CA SER A 57 0.66 -25.63 7.20
C SER A 57 -0.77 -26.06 7.54
N ASN A 58 -1.77 -25.36 7.01
CA ASN A 58 -3.20 -25.55 7.28
C ASN A 58 -3.98 -25.67 5.96
N PRO A 59 -4.06 -26.86 5.34
CA PRO A 59 -4.55 -27.07 3.96
C PRO A 59 -6.03 -26.71 3.71
N GLY A 60 -6.79 -26.34 4.75
CA GLY A 60 -8.15 -25.80 4.65
C GLY A 60 -8.22 -24.26 4.60
N THR A 61 -7.09 -23.57 4.50
CA THR A 61 -7.04 -22.10 4.50
C THR A 61 -7.03 -21.52 3.09
N LEU A 62 -7.99 -20.63 2.81
CA LEU A 62 -8.00 -19.76 1.64
C LEU A 62 -7.46 -18.38 2.02
N VAL A 63 -6.41 -17.94 1.31
CA VAL A 63 -5.86 -16.58 1.42
C VAL A 63 -6.25 -15.82 0.16
N VAL A 64 -6.90 -14.67 0.34
CA VAL A 64 -7.25 -13.75 -0.76
C VAL A 64 -6.60 -12.40 -0.48
N THR A 65 -5.99 -11.82 -1.51
CA THR A 65 -5.50 -10.45 -1.51
C THR A 65 -6.13 -9.66 -2.64
N VAL A 66 -6.56 -8.46 -2.30
CA VAL A 66 -7.08 -7.47 -3.23
C VAL A 66 -6.87 -6.09 -2.62
N ALA A 67 -6.70 -5.07 -3.47
CA ALA A 67 -6.80 -3.68 -3.02
C ALA A 67 -8.26 -3.21 -3.07
N ASP A 68 -8.62 -2.24 -2.26
CA ASP A 68 -9.92 -1.57 -2.30
C ASP A 68 -9.99 -0.55 -3.47
N HIS A 69 -8.89 0.17 -3.73
CA HIS A 69 -8.70 1.04 -4.90
C HIS A 69 -7.22 1.39 -5.14
N GLU A 70 -6.93 2.08 -6.25
CA GLU A 70 -5.62 2.71 -6.48
C GLU A 70 -5.62 4.14 -5.95
N THR A 71 -4.46 4.59 -5.43
CA THR A 71 -4.28 5.93 -4.85
C THR A 71 -3.05 6.64 -5.40
N GLY A 72 -3.25 7.88 -5.83
CA GLY A 72 -2.21 8.80 -6.30
C GLY A 72 -1.96 8.76 -7.82
N GLY A 73 -2.42 7.72 -8.51
CA GLY A 73 -2.10 7.47 -9.91
C GLY A 73 -0.59 7.35 -10.12
N MET A 74 0.05 6.55 -9.26
CA MET A 74 1.51 6.35 -9.28
C MET A 74 1.93 5.73 -10.60
N ARG A 75 2.98 6.27 -11.22
CA ARG A 75 3.54 5.73 -12.46
C ARG A 75 5.05 5.86 -12.52
N LEU A 76 5.67 5.04 -13.36
CA LEU A 76 7.08 5.21 -13.71
C LEU A 76 7.21 6.26 -14.82
N ASP A 77 8.17 7.17 -14.66
CA ASP A 77 8.51 8.15 -15.69
C ASP A 77 8.97 7.41 -16.96
N PRO A 78 8.29 7.60 -18.11
CA PRO A 78 8.66 6.95 -19.34
C PRO A 78 10.05 7.37 -19.86
N ASP A 79 10.51 8.58 -19.53
CA ASP A 79 11.72 9.19 -20.05
C ASP A 79 12.84 9.32 -18.99
N GLY A 80 12.52 9.06 -17.72
CA GLY A 80 13.43 9.14 -16.58
C GLY A 80 14.28 7.88 -16.30
N ASP A 81 15.27 8.03 -15.42
CA ASP A 81 16.04 6.92 -14.88
C ASP A 81 15.20 6.15 -13.86
N ARG A 82 14.70 4.97 -14.26
CA ARG A 82 13.79 4.15 -13.47
C ARG A 82 14.56 3.29 -12.48
N THR A 83 15.09 3.94 -11.46
CA THR A 83 15.83 3.28 -10.38
C THR A 83 15.12 3.42 -9.02
N PRO A 84 13.95 2.78 -8.80
CA PRO A 84 13.27 2.73 -7.50
C PRO A 84 14.14 2.32 -6.31
N ALA A 85 15.22 1.57 -6.56
CA ALA A 85 16.20 1.22 -5.53
C ALA A 85 16.84 2.44 -4.85
N ALA A 86 16.79 3.63 -5.47
CA ALA A 86 17.24 4.89 -4.90
C ALA A 86 16.51 5.27 -3.59
N PHE A 87 15.28 4.78 -3.37
CA PHE A 87 14.51 5.09 -2.17
C PHE A 87 14.92 4.27 -0.94
N ARG A 88 15.65 3.17 -1.12
CA ARG A 88 16.01 2.26 0.01
C ARG A 88 16.71 2.95 1.17
N PRO A 89 17.64 3.91 0.95
CA PRO A 89 18.36 4.56 2.04
C PRO A 89 17.62 5.74 2.64
N TYR A 90 16.42 6.08 2.16
CA TYR A 90 15.63 7.13 2.80
C TYR A 90 15.28 6.65 4.22
N GLU A 91 15.24 7.54 5.19
CA GLU A 91 15.08 7.18 6.59
C GLU A 91 13.74 7.64 7.19
N ALA A 92 13.03 8.54 6.51
CA ALA A 92 11.75 9.10 6.97
C ALA A 92 10.72 9.22 5.82
N PRO A 93 9.44 9.47 6.12
CA PRO A 93 8.46 9.98 5.16
C PRO A 93 8.76 11.43 4.77
N TYR A 94 8.36 11.85 3.57
CA TYR A 94 8.67 13.18 3.04
C TYR A 94 8.12 14.32 3.89
N VAL A 95 6.94 14.13 4.48
CA VAL A 95 6.34 15.10 5.40
C VAL A 95 7.22 15.31 6.64
N GLU A 96 7.79 14.24 7.19
CA GLU A 96 8.71 14.31 8.33
C GLU A 96 10.03 14.98 7.91
N MET A 97 10.58 14.60 6.74
CA MET A 97 11.77 15.26 6.19
C MET A 97 11.59 16.77 6.04
N PHE A 98 10.41 17.22 5.60
CA PHE A 98 10.08 18.63 5.50
C PHE A 98 10.06 19.31 6.87
N TYR A 99 9.39 18.71 7.86
CA TYR A 99 9.31 19.29 9.20
C TYR A 99 10.67 19.35 9.89
N GLU A 100 11.49 18.30 9.79
CA GLU A 100 12.87 18.28 10.29
C GLU A 100 13.73 19.37 9.62
N ALA A 101 13.57 19.57 8.31
CA ALA A 101 14.26 20.65 7.60
C ALA A 101 13.82 22.04 8.08
N MET A 102 12.54 22.23 8.37
CA MET A 102 12.02 23.50 8.90
C MET A 102 12.43 23.74 10.36
N GLU A 103 12.53 22.69 11.17
CA GLU A 103 13.06 22.75 12.53
C GLU A 103 14.54 23.15 12.51
N ALA A 104 15.36 22.53 11.66
CA ALA A 104 16.75 22.91 11.46
C ALA A 104 16.92 24.38 11.01
N VAL A 105 15.98 24.91 10.21
CA VAL A 105 15.93 26.33 9.85
C VAL A 105 15.57 27.21 11.05
N ALA A 106 14.61 26.80 11.88
CA ALA A 106 14.20 27.53 13.08
C ALA A 106 15.36 27.64 14.10
N ASP A 107 16.15 26.56 14.23
CA ASP A 107 17.32 26.48 15.11
C ASP A 107 18.47 27.40 14.73
N LEU A 108 18.47 27.94 13.50
CA LEU A 108 19.42 28.99 13.11
C LEU A 108 19.25 30.28 13.91
N GLY A 109 18.10 30.48 14.55
CA GLY A 109 17.79 31.63 15.40
C GLY A 109 18.01 32.96 14.67
N PHE A 110 18.96 33.79 15.14
CA PHE A 110 19.27 35.08 14.52
C PHE A 110 20.15 35.00 13.25
N SER A 111 20.57 33.80 12.83
CA SER A 111 21.50 33.57 11.71
C SER A 111 20.78 33.25 10.37
N LEU A 112 19.64 33.90 10.12
CA LEU A 112 18.77 33.67 8.95
C LEU A 112 19.28 34.34 7.67
N SER A 113 20.54 34.10 7.31
CA SER A 113 20.98 34.44 5.95
C SER A 113 20.36 33.47 4.94
N PRO A 114 20.00 33.89 3.72
CA PRO A 114 19.49 32.97 2.69
C PRO A 114 20.40 31.76 2.46
N ARG A 115 21.72 31.95 2.60
CA ARG A 115 22.70 30.86 2.48
C ARG A 115 22.62 29.86 3.63
N SER A 116 22.33 30.31 4.85
CA SER A 116 22.20 29.45 6.03
C SER A 116 20.93 28.60 5.93
N VAL A 117 19.80 29.20 5.52
CA VAL A 117 18.52 28.51 5.33
C VAL A 117 18.64 27.42 4.26
N ILE A 118 19.17 27.78 3.08
CA ILE A 118 19.39 26.81 1.98
C ILE A 118 20.33 25.69 2.41
N ARG A 119 21.34 25.98 3.24
CA ARG A 119 22.23 24.95 3.76
C ARG A 119 21.51 24.02 4.72
N ALA A 120 20.74 24.55 5.67
CA ALA A 120 20.00 23.74 6.64
C ALA A 120 19.07 22.75 5.94
N VAL A 121 18.21 23.23 5.02
CA VAL A 121 17.31 22.36 4.24
C VAL A 121 18.09 21.32 3.45
N ARG A 122 19.14 21.72 2.73
CA ARG A 122 19.96 20.79 1.93
C ARG A 122 20.58 19.69 2.79
N ASP A 123 21.21 20.07 3.89
CA ASP A 123 21.98 19.14 4.71
C ASP A 123 21.02 18.17 5.44
N THR A 124 19.87 18.65 5.95
CA THR A 124 18.84 17.77 6.54
C THR A 124 18.28 16.76 5.53
N ILE A 125 17.89 17.20 4.33
CA ILE A 125 17.37 16.28 3.29
C ILE A 125 18.47 15.31 2.83
N PHE A 126 19.72 15.76 2.72
CA PHE A 126 20.84 14.90 2.38
C PHE A 126 21.03 13.80 3.41
N ASP A 127 20.99 14.13 4.69
CA ASP A 127 21.14 13.16 5.77
C ASP A 127 19.97 12.16 5.79
N LEU A 128 18.71 12.64 5.73
CA LEU A 128 17.51 11.79 5.75
C LEU A 128 17.28 10.95 4.48
N THR A 129 18.04 11.21 3.43
CA THR A 129 18.08 10.37 2.22
C THR A 129 19.29 9.42 2.20
N GLY A 130 19.93 9.21 3.35
CA GLY A 130 21.08 8.32 3.49
C GLY A 130 22.34 8.84 2.78
N GLY A 131 22.43 10.17 2.61
CA GLY A 131 23.53 10.83 1.90
C GLY A 131 23.46 10.70 0.38
N LEU A 132 22.29 10.39 -0.20
CA LEU A 132 22.13 10.23 -1.65
C LEU A 132 21.65 11.50 -2.34
N VAL A 133 20.68 12.23 -1.76
CA VAL A 133 20.05 13.35 -2.45
C VAL A 133 20.55 14.67 -1.92
N ARG A 134 21.28 15.38 -2.77
CA ARG A 134 21.68 16.76 -2.52
C ARG A 134 20.85 17.69 -3.37
N LEU A 135 19.88 18.37 -2.76
CA LEU A 135 19.03 19.33 -3.47
C LEU A 135 19.82 20.55 -3.96
N GLU A 136 19.55 20.94 -5.19
CA GLU A 136 20.08 22.15 -5.79
C GLU A 136 19.43 23.40 -5.20
N ARG A 137 20.04 24.55 -5.49
CA ARG A 137 19.59 25.82 -4.88
C ARG A 137 18.15 26.17 -5.30
N ASP A 138 17.86 26.05 -6.58
CA ASP A 138 16.56 26.32 -7.20
C ASP A 138 15.48 25.36 -6.71
N GLU A 139 15.80 24.07 -6.57
CA GLU A 139 14.91 23.07 -5.96
C GLU A 139 14.53 23.44 -4.51
N ILE A 140 15.48 23.90 -3.71
CA ILE A 140 15.18 24.35 -2.35
C ILE A 140 14.34 25.63 -2.37
N LEU A 141 14.59 26.53 -3.32
CA LEU A 141 13.80 27.74 -3.44
C LEU A 141 12.36 27.46 -3.88
N SER A 142 12.10 26.45 -4.73
CA SER A 142 10.73 26.09 -5.09
C SER A 142 9.94 25.56 -3.89
N ILE A 143 10.57 24.73 -3.05
CA ILE A 143 9.96 24.25 -1.79
C ILE A 143 9.62 25.42 -0.86
N LEU A 144 10.54 26.38 -0.71
CA LEU A 144 10.36 27.54 0.19
C LEU A 144 9.39 28.60 -0.33
N ASP A 145 9.12 28.63 -1.64
CA ASP A 145 8.19 29.58 -2.28
C ASP A 145 6.75 29.05 -2.35
N ALA A 146 6.52 27.79 -1.97
CA ALA A 146 5.20 27.17 -1.92
C ALA A 146 4.22 27.96 -1.04
N SER A 147 2.94 27.99 -1.42
CA SER A 147 1.92 28.84 -0.76
C SER A 147 1.35 28.21 0.51
N SER A 148 1.61 26.92 0.74
CA SER A 148 1.18 26.17 1.90
C SER A 148 2.17 25.06 2.25
N VAL A 149 2.06 24.51 3.47
CA VAL A 149 2.86 23.35 3.89
C VAL A 149 2.57 22.13 3.01
N GLU A 150 1.30 21.93 2.63
CA GLU A 150 0.91 20.83 1.75
C GLU A 150 1.58 20.94 0.37
N GLU A 151 1.56 22.13 -0.25
CA GLU A 151 2.27 22.39 -1.50
C GLU A 151 3.78 22.20 -1.36
N ALA A 152 4.37 22.63 -0.23
CA ALA A 152 5.81 22.48 0.02
C ALA A 152 6.23 21.00 0.14
N VAL A 153 5.41 20.19 0.83
CA VAL A 153 5.64 18.75 0.97
C VAL A 153 5.46 18.03 -0.38
N LEU A 154 4.47 18.40 -1.17
CA LEU A 154 4.27 17.84 -2.52
C LEU A 154 5.41 18.24 -3.48
N GLU A 155 5.91 19.47 -3.39
CA GLU A 155 7.06 19.92 -4.17
C GLU A 155 8.33 19.14 -3.79
N LEU A 156 8.61 18.99 -2.48
CA LEU A 156 9.69 18.13 -2.00
C LEU A 156 9.51 16.69 -2.49
N GLY A 157 8.29 16.16 -2.38
CA GLY A 157 7.97 14.80 -2.81
C GLY A 157 8.20 14.59 -4.31
N SER A 158 7.78 15.54 -5.15
CA SER A 158 8.04 15.52 -6.60
C SER A 158 9.55 15.45 -6.91
N LEU A 159 10.35 16.31 -6.26
CA LEU A 159 11.80 16.35 -6.44
C LEU A 159 12.48 15.05 -6.01
N LEU A 160 12.04 14.46 -4.89
CA LEU A 160 12.56 13.20 -4.37
C LEU A 160 12.11 11.99 -5.21
N ASN A 161 10.84 11.94 -5.62
CA ASN A 161 10.29 10.87 -6.46
C ASN A 161 10.98 10.80 -7.82
N ALA A 162 11.31 11.95 -8.40
CA ALA A 162 12.05 12.03 -9.66
C ALA A 162 13.41 11.32 -9.58
N ARG A 163 14.00 11.18 -8.38
CA ARG A 163 15.27 10.45 -8.19
C ARG A 163 15.14 8.94 -8.38
N GLY A 164 13.94 8.39 -8.19
CA GLY A 164 13.63 6.99 -8.47
C GLY A 164 12.82 6.77 -9.75
N GLY A 165 12.59 7.83 -10.54
CA GLY A 165 11.79 7.78 -11.76
C GLY A 165 10.32 7.49 -11.51
N VAL A 166 9.76 8.04 -10.41
CA VAL A 166 8.34 7.90 -10.06
C VAL A 166 7.63 9.25 -10.20
N GLU A 167 6.40 9.22 -10.72
CA GLU A 167 5.50 10.36 -10.83
C GLU A 167 4.11 9.99 -10.29
N TYR A 168 3.33 11.03 -9.99
CA TYR A 168 1.94 10.92 -9.52
C TYR A 168 1.04 11.84 -10.35
N THR A 169 -0.25 11.52 -10.42
CA THR A 169 -1.22 12.30 -11.23
C THR A 169 -2.27 13.02 -10.38
N THR A 170 -2.46 12.59 -9.14
CA THR A 170 -3.44 13.13 -8.20
C THR A 170 -2.95 12.91 -6.77
N THR A 171 -3.58 13.58 -5.81
CA THR A 171 -3.47 13.26 -4.37
C THR A 171 -4.73 12.55 -3.87
N GLY A 172 -5.53 11.99 -4.77
CA GLY A 172 -6.76 11.24 -4.49
C GLY A 172 -6.71 9.81 -5.06
N HIS A 173 -7.85 9.15 -5.12
CA HIS A 173 -7.95 7.81 -5.72
C HIS A 173 -8.06 7.88 -7.24
N THR A 174 -7.77 6.76 -7.91
CA THR A 174 -8.07 6.58 -9.34
C THR A 174 -8.97 5.38 -9.58
N GLY A 175 -9.58 5.33 -10.77
CA GLY A 175 -10.45 4.23 -11.20
C GLY A 175 -9.71 3.10 -11.91
N ALA A 176 -8.42 2.90 -11.61
CA ALA A 176 -7.68 1.78 -12.16
C ALA A 176 -8.19 0.45 -11.58
N ASP A 177 -8.27 -0.58 -12.42
CA ASP A 177 -8.55 -1.94 -11.94
C ASP A 177 -7.42 -2.38 -11.00
N VAL A 178 -7.79 -3.07 -9.93
CA VAL A 178 -6.85 -3.59 -8.92
C VAL A 178 -6.55 -5.06 -9.17
N SER A 179 -5.39 -5.52 -8.69
CA SER A 179 -5.04 -6.94 -8.78
C SER A 179 -5.71 -7.74 -7.66
N LEU A 180 -6.28 -8.88 -8.02
CA LEU A 180 -6.82 -9.89 -7.12
C LEU A 180 -5.93 -11.14 -7.22
N HIS A 181 -5.47 -11.66 -6.09
CA HIS A 181 -4.77 -12.94 -6.03
C HIS A 181 -5.35 -13.81 -4.93
N ALA A 182 -5.34 -15.12 -5.15
CA ALA A 182 -5.82 -16.09 -4.18
C ALA A 182 -4.87 -17.29 -4.10
N PHE A 183 -4.80 -17.91 -2.93
CA PHE A 183 -4.02 -19.10 -2.64
C PHE A 183 -4.81 -20.04 -1.74
N GLY A 184 -4.78 -21.33 -2.03
CA GLY A 184 -5.49 -22.36 -1.25
C GLY A 184 -6.77 -22.85 -1.94
N PRO A 185 -7.63 -23.59 -1.21
CA PRO A 185 -8.83 -24.21 -1.77
C PRO A 185 -9.79 -23.18 -2.40
N GLY A 186 -10.18 -23.41 -3.66
CA GLY A 186 -11.11 -22.53 -4.37
C GLY A 186 -10.48 -21.27 -4.99
N ALA A 187 -9.16 -21.10 -4.92
CA ALA A 187 -8.46 -19.96 -5.52
C ALA A 187 -8.70 -19.81 -7.04
N ASP A 188 -8.76 -20.93 -7.78
CA ASP A 188 -9.03 -20.97 -9.23
C ASP A 188 -10.38 -20.34 -9.61
N LEU A 189 -11.28 -20.20 -8.63
CA LEU A 189 -12.58 -19.62 -8.87
C LEU A 189 -12.52 -18.07 -8.94
N LEU A 190 -11.47 -17.45 -8.42
CA LEU A 190 -11.23 -16.00 -8.46
C LEU A 190 -10.42 -15.55 -9.68
N GLU A 191 -10.32 -16.38 -10.72
CA GLU A 191 -9.63 -16.06 -11.96
C GLU A 191 -10.44 -15.14 -12.89
N GLY A 192 -9.75 -14.20 -13.53
CA GLY A 192 -10.31 -13.31 -14.54
C GLY A 192 -10.65 -11.92 -14.01
N SER A 193 -11.63 -11.28 -14.64
CA SER A 193 -12.13 -9.96 -14.22
C SER A 193 -13.31 -10.18 -13.28
N VAL A 194 -13.15 -9.73 -12.04
CA VAL A 194 -14.14 -9.91 -10.96
C VAL A 194 -14.53 -8.53 -10.43
N ASP A 195 -15.83 -8.24 -10.36
CA ASP A 195 -16.29 -7.01 -9.72
C ASP A 195 -16.10 -7.10 -8.19
N ASN A 196 -15.77 -5.98 -7.54
CA ASN A 196 -15.50 -5.99 -6.11
C ASN A 196 -16.71 -6.45 -5.27
N THR A 197 -17.93 -6.27 -5.76
CA THR A 197 -19.15 -6.75 -5.10
C THR A 197 -19.29 -8.27 -5.11
N GLU A 198 -18.61 -8.95 -6.04
CA GLU A 198 -18.59 -10.40 -6.12
C GLU A 198 -17.63 -10.98 -5.08
N VAL A 199 -16.49 -10.33 -4.80
CA VAL A 199 -15.44 -10.83 -3.89
C VAL A 199 -16.02 -11.18 -2.50
N GLY A 200 -16.89 -10.31 -1.95
CA GLY A 200 -17.55 -10.59 -0.67
C GLY A 200 -18.44 -11.85 -0.71
N GLN A 201 -19.11 -12.09 -1.84
CA GLN A 201 -19.98 -13.25 -2.05
C GLN A 201 -19.17 -14.53 -2.20
N TRP A 202 -18.03 -14.48 -2.88
CA TRP A 202 -17.07 -15.57 -2.94
C TRP A 202 -16.57 -15.97 -1.55
N LEU A 203 -16.12 -14.99 -0.76
CA LEU A 203 -15.64 -15.24 0.60
C LEU A 203 -16.73 -15.83 1.49
N ALA A 204 -17.97 -15.32 1.41
CA ALA A 204 -19.09 -15.90 2.14
C ALA A 204 -19.35 -17.36 1.74
N ALA A 205 -19.41 -17.65 0.44
CA ALA A 205 -19.62 -19.00 -0.04
C ALA A 205 -18.47 -19.95 0.34
N ALA A 206 -17.23 -19.45 0.37
CA ALA A 206 -16.07 -20.17 0.84
C ALA A 206 -16.08 -20.50 2.34
N MET A 207 -16.94 -19.83 3.11
CA MET A 207 -17.20 -20.13 4.52
C MET A 207 -18.50 -20.91 4.74
N GLY A 208 -19.16 -21.36 3.66
CA GLY A 208 -20.48 -21.98 3.74
C GLY A 208 -21.60 -21.01 4.12
N LEU A 209 -21.38 -19.71 4.01
CA LEU A 209 -22.36 -18.65 4.27
C LEU A 209 -23.06 -18.23 2.97
N SER A 210 -24.28 -17.70 3.11
CA SER A 210 -25.07 -17.16 2.00
C SER A 210 -25.58 -15.77 2.33
N PHE A 211 -25.52 -14.85 1.37
CA PHE A 211 -26.22 -13.57 1.47
C PHE A 211 -27.73 -13.76 1.22
N PRO A 212 -28.60 -12.96 1.86
CA PRO A 212 -30.00 -12.86 1.46
C PRO A 212 -30.12 -12.48 -0.03
N GLU A 213 -31.10 -13.02 -0.75
CA GLU A 213 -31.29 -12.78 -2.21
C GLU A 213 -31.29 -11.29 -2.58
N GLU A 214 -31.81 -10.43 -1.70
CA GLU A 214 -31.88 -8.97 -1.90
C GLU A 214 -30.51 -8.26 -1.86
N GLN A 215 -29.45 -8.93 -1.41
CA GLN A 215 -28.10 -8.40 -1.25
C GLN A 215 -27.09 -9.02 -2.24
N VAL A 216 -27.56 -9.88 -3.14
CA VAL A 216 -26.75 -10.48 -4.19
C VAL A 216 -26.60 -9.48 -5.34
N ALA A 217 -25.36 -9.14 -5.71
CA ALA A 217 -25.10 -8.22 -6.81
C ALA A 217 -25.64 -8.76 -8.15
N ASP A 218 -26.10 -7.86 -9.02
CA ASP A 218 -26.68 -8.19 -10.32
C ASP A 218 -25.57 -8.78 -11.23
N GLY A 219 -25.67 -10.06 -11.58
CA GLY A 219 -24.65 -10.79 -12.34
C GLY A 219 -23.69 -11.66 -11.51
N ALA A 220 -23.84 -11.71 -10.18
CA ALA A 220 -22.99 -12.52 -9.32
C ALA A 220 -23.15 -14.04 -9.56
N LEU A 221 -22.10 -14.81 -9.27
CA LEU A 221 -22.05 -16.28 -9.46
C LEU A 221 -23.17 -17.07 -8.79
N LEU A 222 -23.86 -16.49 -7.81
CA LEU A 222 -25.05 -17.08 -7.20
C LEU A 222 -26.19 -17.29 -8.23
N ALA A 223 -26.18 -16.55 -9.35
CA ALA A 223 -27.12 -16.75 -10.46
C ALA A 223 -26.79 -17.96 -11.37
N ASN A 224 -25.56 -18.48 -11.35
CA ASN A 224 -25.11 -19.54 -12.27
C ASN A 224 -24.81 -20.90 -11.60
N GLY A 225 -25.10 -21.07 -10.30
CA GLY A 225 -24.98 -22.38 -9.64
C GLY A 225 -23.55 -22.95 -9.59
N MET A 226 -22.53 -22.09 -9.66
CA MET A 226 -21.12 -22.48 -9.79
C MET A 226 -20.31 -22.53 -8.49
N ILE A 227 -20.92 -22.17 -7.35
CA ILE A 227 -20.35 -22.56 -6.06
C ILE A 227 -21.29 -23.61 -5.51
N PRO A 228 -20.98 -24.93 -5.64
CA PRO A 228 -21.67 -25.93 -4.85
C PRO A 228 -21.58 -25.43 -3.42
N ALA A 229 -22.72 -25.31 -2.72
CA ALA A 229 -22.70 -25.14 -1.28
C ALA A 229 -21.61 -26.06 -0.73
N MET A 230 -20.71 -25.54 0.12
CA MET A 230 -19.68 -26.33 0.80
C MET A 230 -20.33 -27.35 1.74
N GLY A 231 -21.02 -28.32 1.15
CA GLY A 231 -21.66 -29.44 1.77
C GLY A 231 -20.83 -30.67 1.46
N ASP A 232 -20.25 -31.23 2.51
CA ASP A 232 -19.81 -32.61 2.78
C ASP A 232 -18.97 -33.36 1.73
N SER A 233 -18.70 -32.81 0.54
CA SER A 233 -18.09 -33.55 -0.58
C SER A 233 -16.67 -33.11 -0.93
N TRP A 234 -16.24 -31.92 -0.51
CA TRP A 234 -14.90 -31.41 -0.79
C TRP A 234 -13.87 -31.90 0.24
N ALA A 235 -14.26 -32.04 1.51
CA ALA A 235 -13.40 -32.58 2.57
C ALA A 235 -12.99 -34.05 2.32
N ASP A 236 -13.86 -34.83 1.66
CA ASP A 236 -13.59 -36.24 1.31
C ASP A 236 -12.59 -36.41 0.15
N SER A 237 -12.28 -35.34 -0.59
CA SER A 237 -11.30 -35.39 -1.69
C SER A 237 -9.85 -35.15 -1.25
N LEU A 238 -9.63 -34.92 0.05
CA LEU A 238 -8.32 -34.66 0.67
C LEU A 238 -7.89 -35.76 1.67
N MET A 239 -8.50 -36.94 1.63
CA MET A 239 -7.99 -38.19 2.26
C MET A 239 -7.44 -39.16 1.21
#